data_AF-A0A0C9XW83-F1
#
_entry.id   AF-A0A0C9XW83-F1
#
_cell.length_a   1.000
_cell.length_b   1.000
_cell.length_c   1.000
_cell.angle_alpha   90.00
_cell.angle_beta   90.00
_cell.angle_gamma   90.00
#
_symmetry.space_group_name_H-M   'P 1'
#
loop_
_entity.id
_entity.type
_entity.pdbx_description
1 polymer ?
#
loop_
_entity_poly.entity_id
_entity_poly.type
_entity_poly.pdbx_seq_one_letter_code
_entity_poly.pdbx_strand_id
1 'polypeptide(L)'
;IQDPEDGQLLQVEVFWRDQQPWLEERGYILRPRYQVDRKASWVRNKRLRYLDCEDVSLWGYEFPNVLDATRTDDGNHVMLKK
;
A
#
# COMPACT_ATOMS: atom_id res chain seq x y z
N ILE A 1 -5.34 -11.82 -14.00
CA ILE A 1 -4.14 -11.22 -13.37
C ILE A 1 -4.26 -9.73 -13.61
N GLN A 2 -4.40 -8.91 -12.57
CA GLN A 2 -4.38 -7.44 -12.74
C GLN A 2 -2.94 -7.05 -13.13
N ASP A 3 -2.80 -6.27 -14.19
CA ASP A 3 -1.50 -5.78 -14.63
C ASP A 3 -0.99 -4.74 -13.62
N PRO A 4 0.22 -4.92 -13.05
CA PRO A 4 0.84 -3.90 -12.19
C PRO A 4 0.90 -2.52 -12.86
N GLU A 5 1.00 -2.45 -14.19
CA GLU A 5 1.08 -1.18 -14.94
C GLU A 5 -0.19 -0.33 -14.81
N ASP A 6 -1.35 -0.95 -14.62
CA ASP A 6 -2.62 -0.24 -14.46
C ASP A 6 -2.72 0.49 -13.11
N GLY A 7 -1.82 0.19 -12.17
CA GLY A 7 -1.79 0.81 -10.84
C GLY A 7 -2.98 0.46 -9.97
N GLN A 8 -3.76 -0.55 -10.35
CA GLN A 8 -4.86 -1.06 -9.56
C GLN A 8 -4.34 -1.83 -8.34
N LEU A 9 -5.14 -1.83 -7.28
CA LEU A 9 -4.90 -2.69 -6.13
C LEU A 9 -5.29 -4.12 -6.48
N LEU A 10 -4.47 -5.06 -6.02
CA LEU A 10 -4.80 -6.47 -6.05
C LEU A 10 -5.97 -6.75 -5.10
N GLN A 11 -6.76 -7.80 -5.35
CA GLN A 11 -7.86 -8.18 -4.45
C GLN A 11 -7.41 -8.37 -3.00
N VAL A 12 -6.19 -8.89 -2.78
CA VAL A 12 -5.60 -9.09 -1.46
C VAL A 12 -5.21 -7.77 -0.76
N GLU A 13 -5.02 -6.70 -1.52
CA GLU A 13 -4.66 -5.36 -1.04
C GLU A 13 -5.87 -4.51 -0.67
N VAL A 14 -7.04 -4.82 -1.25
CA VAL A 14 -8.31 -4.13 -0.97
C VAL A 14 -8.62 -4.16 0.53
N PHE A 15 -8.38 -5.28 1.20
CA PHE A 15 -8.54 -5.38 2.66
C PHE A 15 -7.72 -4.29 3.38
N TRP A 16 -6.44 -4.15 3.05
CA TRP A 16 -5.55 -3.19 3.70
C TRP A 16 -5.97 -1.74 3.44
N ARG A 17 -6.38 -1.42 2.21
CA ARG A 17 -6.97 -0.10 1.89
C ARG A 17 -8.19 0.19 2.75
N ASP A 18 -9.11 -0.77 2.85
CA ASP A 18 -10.36 -0.58 3.58
C ASP A 18 -10.12 -0.47 5.10
N GLN A 19 -9.03 -1.04 5.62
CA GLN A 19 -8.62 -0.89 7.01
C GLN A 19 -7.81 0.38 7.30
N GLN A 20 -7.29 1.08 6.28
CA GLN A 20 -6.45 2.27 6.48
C GLN A 20 -7.08 3.31 7.42
N PRO A 21 -8.36 3.71 7.29
CA PRO A 21 -8.95 4.71 8.19
C PRO A 21 -8.93 4.27 9.66
N TRP A 22 -9.25 3.00 9.91
CA TRP A 22 -9.26 2.41 11.26
C TRP A 22 -7.86 2.26 11.85
N LEU A 23 -6.86 1.96 11.01
CA LEU A 23 -5.46 1.89 11.41
C LEU A 23 -4.90 3.27 11.76
N GLU A 24 -5.27 4.28 10.97
CA GLU A 24 -4.85 5.66 11.19
C GLU A 24 -5.39 6.22 12.50
N GLU A 25 -6.65 5.95 12.83
CA GLU A 25 -7.24 6.24 14.16
C GLU A 25 -6.46 5.60 15.32
N ARG A 26 -5.76 4.49 15.07
CA ARG A 26 -4.94 3.76 16.05
C ARG A 26 -3.47 4.16 16.02
N GLY A 27 -3.10 5.14 15.19
CA GLY A 27 -1.74 5.61 15.05
C GLY A 27 -0.87 4.72 14.16
N TYR A 28 -1.45 4.08 13.15
CA TYR A 28 -0.72 3.33 12.13
C TYR A 28 -1.07 3.84 10.73
N ILE A 29 -0.06 4.27 9.98
CA ILE A 29 -0.22 4.77 8.62
C ILE A 29 0.39 3.76 7.65
N LEU A 30 -0.44 3.20 6.76
CA LEU A 30 0.05 2.37 5.66
C LEU A 30 0.71 3.23 4.56
N ARG A 31 1.47 2.57 3.68
CA ARG A 31 2.04 3.20 2.48
C ARG A 31 0.96 3.95 1.66
N PRO A 32 1.31 5.03 0.94
CA PRO A 32 0.37 5.81 0.15
C PRO A 32 -0.54 4.99 -0.78
N ARG A 33 -0.05 3.84 -1.28
CA ARG A 33 -0.82 2.86 -2.06
C ARG A 33 -2.19 2.51 -1.46
N TYR A 34 -2.30 2.46 -0.13
CA TYR A 34 -3.50 2.00 0.58
C TYR A 34 -4.42 3.13 1.04
N GLN A 35 -4.10 4.40 0.73
CA GLN A 35 -5.00 5.50 1.03
C GLN A 35 -6.13 5.54 -0.01
N VAL A 36 -7.35 5.85 0.46
CA VAL A 36 -8.52 6.02 -0.39
C VAL A 36 -8.23 7.12 -1.44
N ASP A 37 -8.61 6.87 -2.69
CA ASP A 37 -8.42 7.77 -3.84
C ASP A 37 -6.98 8.01 -4.33
N ARG A 38 -5.97 7.31 -3.81
CA ARG A 38 -4.61 7.40 -4.36
C ARG A 38 -4.50 6.64 -5.68
N LYS A 39 -3.91 7.32 -6.67
CA LYS A 39 -3.42 6.70 -7.91
C LYS A 39 -1.94 6.37 -7.75
N ALA A 40 -1.54 5.21 -8.25
CA ALA A 40 -0.14 4.79 -8.26
C ALA A 40 0.77 5.81 -8.96
N SER A 41 2.00 5.93 -8.48
CA SER A 41 2.93 6.99 -8.89
C SER A 41 3.27 6.94 -10.38
N TRP A 42 3.41 5.74 -10.96
CA TRP A 42 3.66 5.54 -12.39
C TRP A 42 2.43 5.81 -13.27
N VAL A 43 1.22 5.74 -12.70
CA VAL A 43 0.01 6.17 -13.40
C VAL A 43 -0.04 7.68 -13.49
N ARG A 44 0.38 8.38 -12.43
CA ARG A 44 0.44 9.86 -12.41
C ARG A 44 1.59 10.42 -13.25
N ASN A 45 2.74 9.74 -13.27
CA ASN A 45 3.89 10.12 -14.06
C ASN A 45 4.39 8.93 -14.89
N LYS A 46 4.03 8.94 -16.18
CA LYS A 46 4.39 7.89 -17.15
C LYS A 46 5.89 7.77 -17.45
N ARG A 47 6.73 8.68 -16.93
CA ARG A 47 8.20 8.55 -17.01
C ARG A 47 8.77 7.63 -15.91
N LEU A 48 8.00 7.35 -14.87
CA LEU A 48 8.42 6.46 -13.80
C LEU A 48 8.14 5.01 -14.22
N ARG A 49 9.12 4.13 -14.02
CA ARG A 49 8.87 2.69 -14.08
C ARG A 49 8.22 2.28 -12.77
N TYR A 50 7.17 1.47 -12.84
CA TYR A 50 6.44 1.06 -11.63
C TYR A 50 7.35 0.39 -10.59
N LEU A 51 8.34 -0.40 -11.03
CA LEU A 51 9.34 -1.05 -10.17
C LEU A 51 10.22 -0.09 -9.36
N ASP A 52 10.36 1.16 -9.81
CA ASP A 52 11.17 2.18 -9.11
C ASP A 52 10.33 2.99 -8.10
N CYS A 53 9.02 2.78 -8.05
CA CYS A 53 8.11 3.54 -7.20
C CYS A 53 7.88 2.83 -5.86
N GLU A 54 7.96 3.56 -4.75
CA GLU A 54 7.76 3.02 -3.39
C GLU A 54 6.35 2.42 -3.16
N ASP A 55 5.35 2.96 -3.87
CA ASP A 55 3.96 2.51 -3.84
C ASP A 55 3.68 1.30 -4.75
N VAL A 56 4.73 0.63 -5.24
CA VAL A 56 4.63 -0.68 -5.88
C VAL A 56 4.41 -1.79 -4.85
N SER A 57 3.60 -2.78 -5.21
CA SER A 57 3.39 -3.97 -4.40
C SER A 57 3.81 -5.19 -5.19
N LEU A 58 5.06 -5.60 -4.99
CA LEU A 58 5.64 -6.77 -5.66
C LEU A 58 5.28 -8.08 -4.96
N TRP A 59 5.00 -8.01 -3.66
CA TRP A 59 4.84 -9.18 -2.80
C TRP A 59 3.44 -9.33 -2.21
N GLY A 60 2.47 -8.55 -2.71
CA GLY A 60 1.11 -8.54 -2.17
C GLY A 60 0.40 -9.90 -2.29
N TYR A 61 0.73 -10.69 -3.32
CA TYR A 61 0.18 -12.03 -3.51
C TYR A 61 0.87 -13.10 -2.65
N GLU A 62 2.17 -12.98 -2.45
CA GLU A 62 3.01 -13.92 -1.71
C GLU A 62 2.79 -13.75 -0.20
N PHE A 63 2.60 -12.51 0.26
CA PHE A 63 2.45 -12.18 1.68
C PHE A 63 1.18 -11.35 1.94
N PRO A 64 -0.03 -11.85 1.60
CA PRO A 64 -1.26 -11.07 1.67
C PRO A 64 -1.71 -10.76 3.12
N ASN A 65 -1.10 -11.44 4.10
CA ASN A 65 -1.49 -11.39 5.51
C ASN A 65 -0.64 -10.44 6.34
N VAL A 66 0.42 -9.87 5.76
CA VAL A 66 1.28 -8.91 6.45
C VAL A 66 1.49 -7.67 5.59
N LEU A 67 1.64 -6.51 6.24
CA LEU A 67 1.91 -5.27 5.53
C LEU A 67 2.69 -4.30 6.43
N ASP A 68 3.64 -3.59 5.83
CA ASP A 68 4.41 -2.56 6.51
C ASP A 68 3.56 -1.31 6.79
N ALA A 69 3.84 -0.66 7.93
CA ALA A 69 3.21 0.57 8.35
C ALA A 69 4.20 1.46 9.11
N THR A 70 3.85 2.73 9.26
CA THR A 70 4.54 3.67 10.15
C THR A 70 3.68 3.89 11.38
N ARG A 71 4.22 3.61 12.58
CA ARG A 71 3.56 3.96 13.84
C ARG A 71 3.75 5.45 14.10
N THR A 72 2.67 6.18 14.37
CA THR A 72 2.69 7.65 14.45
C THR A 72 3.32 8.19 15.72
N ASP A 73 3.30 7.41 16.81
CA ASP A 73 3.80 7.84 18.12
C ASP A 73 5.32 8.04 18.14
N ASP A 74 6.06 7.17 17.44
CA ASP A 74 7.53 7.17 17.42
C ASP A 74 8.14 7.19 16.03
N GLY A 75 7.32 7.17 14.98
CA GLY A 75 7.77 7.16 13.58
C GLY A 75 8.42 5.83 13.16
N ASN A 76 8.36 4.79 14.00
CA ASN A 76 9.02 3.52 13.69
C ASN A 76 8.26 2.73 12.62
N HIS A 77 9.02 2.06 11.77
CA HIS A 77 8.48 1.08 10.83
C HIS A 77 8.09 -0.20 11.55
N VAL A 78 6.86 -0.64 11.32
CA VAL A 78 6.29 -1.85 11.91
C VAL A 78 5.70 -2.74 10.82
N MET A 79 5.50 -4.01 11.14
CA MET A 79 4.78 -4.96 10.30
C MET A 79 3.46 -5.31 10.97
N LEU A 80 2.35 -5.06 10.28
CA LEU A 80 1.02 -5.44 10.72
C LEU A 80 0.68 -6.83 10.20
N LYS A 81 -0.13 -7.57 10.95
CA LYS A 81 -0.67 -8.87 10.55
C LYS A 81 -2.17 -8.87 10.74
N LYS A 82 -2.92 -9.35 9.74
CA LYS A 82 -4.38 -9.52 9.81
C LYS A 82 -4.78 -10.90 10.32
#